data_AF-A0A1M7Y8S9-F1
#
_entry.id   AF-A0A1M7Y8S9-F1
#
_cell.length_a   1.000
_cell.length_b   1.000
_cell.length_c   1.000
_cell.angle_alpha   90.00
_cell.angle_beta   90.00
_cell.angle_gamma   90.00
#
_symmetry.space_group_name_H-M   'P 1'
#
loop_
_entity.id
_entity.type
_entity.pdbx_description
1 polymer ?
#
loop_
_entity_poly.entity_id
_entity_poly.type
_entity_poly.pdbx_seq_one_letter_code
_entity_poly.pdbx_strand_id
1 'polypeptide(L)'
;MARKRTKIRYCYEDYMNNSSAVEKAEYQEQFAPLIDIITRAEDDKEVMALAKAYDSEHGTEMFAEAVHLTVYCIACSKFDCDC
;
A
#
# COMPACT_ATOMS: atom_id res chain seq x y z
N MET A 1 -22.73 -4.01 -1.67
CA MET A 1 -21.73 -4.58 -0.73
C MET A 1 -20.51 -3.69 -0.80
N ALA A 2 -20.15 -2.99 0.29
CA ALA A 2 -18.90 -2.23 0.30
C ALA A 2 -17.74 -3.22 0.19
N ARG A 3 -16.90 -3.12 -0.86
CA ARG A 3 -15.66 -3.90 -0.95
C ARG A 3 -14.91 -3.71 0.36
N LYS A 4 -14.63 -4.80 1.10
CA LYS A 4 -13.72 -4.74 2.26
C LYS A 4 -12.42 -4.12 1.74
N ARG A 5 -12.04 -2.97 2.28
CA ARG A 5 -10.75 -2.35 1.96
C ARG A 5 -9.68 -3.12 2.73
N THR A 6 -8.58 -3.44 2.06
CA THR A 6 -7.40 -4.03 2.71
C THR A 6 -6.77 -3.00 3.64
N LYS A 7 -6.02 -3.44 4.67
CA LYS A 7 -5.36 -2.49 5.59
C LYS A 7 -4.32 -1.68 4.84
N ILE A 8 -3.54 -2.33 3.96
CA ILE A 8 -2.52 -1.65 3.16
C ILE A 8 -3.17 -0.56 2.30
N ARG A 9 -4.34 -0.84 1.71
CA ARG A 9 -5.11 0.17 0.98
C ARG A 9 -5.55 1.33 1.86
N TYR A 10 -6.05 1.05 3.06
CA TYR A 10 -6.40 2.11 4.01
C TYR A 10 -5.19 2.97 4.36
N CYS A 11 -4.04 2.36 4.63
CA CYS A 11 -2.80 3.04 4.97
C CYS A 11 -2.29 3.92 3.82
N TYR A 12 -2.33 3.41 2.60
CA TYR A 12 -2.03 4.18 1.40
C TYR A 12 -2.98 5.38 1.25
N GLU A 13 -4.29 5.16 1.36
CA GLU A 13 -5.28 6.24 1.29
C GLU A 13 -5.05 7.31 2.37
N ASP A 14 -4.72 6.91 3.60
CA ASP A 14 -4.42 7.82 4.71
C ASP A 14 -3.10 8.59 4.49
N TYR A 15 -2.03 7.91 4.12
CA TYR A 15 -0.76 8.55 3.75
C TYR A 15 -0.98 9.59 2.66
N MET A 16 -1.64 9.20 1.56
CA MET A 16 -1.98 10.12 0.47
C MET A 16 -2.85 11.28 0.88
N ASN A 17 -3.70 11.15 1.90
CA ASN A 17 -4.51 12.27 2.37
C ASN A 17 -3.71 13.27 3.21
N ASN A 18 -2.66 12.80 3.90
CA ASN A 18 -1.85 13.62 4.81
C ASN A 18 -0.54 14.14 4.17
N SER A 19 -0.10 13.59 3.03
CA SER A 19 1.07 14.09 2.30
C SER A 19 0.79 15.40 1.55
N SER A 20 1.85 16.17 1.28
CA SER A 20 1.82 17.32 0.39
C SER A 20 1.61 16.92 -1.08
N ALA A 21 1.26 17.88 -1.94
CA ALA A 21 1.05 17.60 -3.37
C ALA A 21 2.31 17.06 -4.07
N VAL A 22 3.50 17.51 -3.65
CA VAL A 22 4.79 17.08 -4.21
C VAL A 22 5.06 15.62 -3.82
N GLU A 23 4.95 15.29 -2.54
CA GLU A 23 5.15 13.92 -2.04
C GLU A 23 4.17 12.93 -2.68
N LYS A 24 2.90 13.34 -2.90
CA LYS A 24 1.94 12.48 -3.61
C LYS A 24 2.37 12.19 -5.04
N ALA A 25 2.85 13.22 -5.76
CA ALA A 25 3.27 13.07 -7.14
C ALA A 25 4.50 12.16 -7.25
N GLU A 26 5.51 12.38 -6.41
CA GLU A 26 6.72 11.56 -6.34
C GLU A 26 6.39 10.10 -6.01
N TYR A 27 5.52 9.88 -5.01
CA TYR A 27 5.09 8.54 -4.63
C TYR A 27 4.33 7.85 -5.78
N GLN A 28 3.43 8.55 -6.44
CA GLN A 28 2.67 7.98 -7.56
C GLN A 28 3.57 7.62 -8.74
N GLU A 29 4.60 8.41 -9.01
CA GLU A 29 5.58 8.12 -10.06
C GLU A 29 6.44 6.90 -9.70
N GLN A 30 6.95 6.84 -8.47
CA GLN A 30 7.86 5.79 -8.02
C GLN A 30 7.15 4.44 -7.78
N PHE A 31 5.92 4.47 -7.27
CA PHE A 31 5.19 3.28 -6.82
C PHE A 31 3.89 3.02 -7.58
N ALA A 32 3.76 3.54 -8.81
CA ALA A 32 2.62 3.26 -9.70
C ALA A 32 2.24 1.76 -9.77
N PRO A 33 3.19 0.80 -9.88
CA PRO A 33 2.84 -0.63 -9.92
C PRO A 33 2.22 -1.13 -8.61
N LEU A 34 2.74 -0.68 -7.47
CA LEU A 34 2.20 -1.03 -6.17
C LEU A 34 0.77 -0.47 -5.99
N ILE A 35 0.49 0.72 -6.51
CA ILE A 35 -0.85 1.31 -6.46
C ILE A 35 -1.87 0.46 -7.23
N ASP A 36 -1.50 -0.07 -8.40
CA ASP A 36 -2.35 -1.01 -9.14
C ASP A 36 -2.62 -2.30 -8.33
N ILE A 37 -1.55 -2.86 -7.75
CA ILE A 37 -1.63 -4.06 -6.90
C ILE A 37 -2.58 -3.83 -5.71
N ILE A 38 -2.44 -2.71 -5.00
CA ILE A 38 -3.31 -2.33 -3.86
C ILE A 38 -4.77 -2.17 -4.30
N THR A 39 -5.00 -1.67 -5.52
CA THR A 39 -6.35 -1.37 -6.02
C THR A 39 -7.11 -2.64 -6.42
N ARG A 40 -6.40 -3.66 -6.93
CA ARG A 40 -7.00 -4.90 -7.45
C ARG A 40 -7.08 -6.05 -6.43
N ALA A 41 -6.18 -6.07 -5.44
CA ALA A 41 -6.12 -7.14 -4.45
C ALA A 41 -7.34 -7.15 -3.51
N GLU A 42 -7.75 -8.35 -3.09
CA GLU A 42 -8.87 -8.61 -2.20
C GLU A 42 -8.48 -8.57 -0.72
N ASP A 43 -7.23 -8.92 -0.38
CA ASP A 43 -6.70 -8.88 0.98
C ASP A 43 -5.22 -8.46 1.06
N ASP A 44 -4.72 -8.20 2.27
CA ASP A 44 -3.32 -7.76 2.48
C ASP A 44 -2.30 -8.85 2.09
N LYS A 45 -2.65 -10.13 2.23
CA LYS A 45 -1.74 -11.22 1.88
C LYS A 45 -1.53 -11.26 0.36
N GLU A 46 -2.59 -11.00 -0.40
CA GLU A 46 -2.53 -10.90 -1.84
C GLU A 46 -1.70 -9.70 -2.29
N VAL A 47 -1.86 -8.52 -1.68
CA VAL A 47 -0.99 -7.34 -1.95
C VAL A 47 0.48 -7.71 -1.76
N MET A 48 0.80 -8.34 -0.63
CA MET A 48 2.17 -8.72 -0.28
C MET A 48 2.73 -9.78 -1.24
N ALA A 49 1.92 -10.77 -1.64
CA ALA A 49 2.34 -11.81 -2.59
C ALA A 49 2.58 -11.23 -3.99
N LEU A 50 1.68 -10.37 -4.48
CA LEU A 50 1.79 -9.73 -5.79
C LEU A 50 2.96 -8.75 -5.85
N ALA A 51 3.19 -7.96 -4.80
CA ALA A 51 4.33 -7.06 -4.72
C ALA A 51 5.66 -7.83 -4.75
N LYS A 52 5.75 -8.95 -4.01
CA LYS A 52 6.93 -9.82 -4.03
C LYS A 52 7.17 -10.47 -5.39
N ALA A 53 6.12 -10.89 -6.08
CA ALA A 53 6.21 -11.44 -7.43
C ALA A 53 6.73 -10.38 -8.41
N TYR A 54 6.17 -9.16 -8.34
CA TYR A 54 6.59 -8.04 -9.17
C TYR A 54 8.07 -7.68 -8.95
N ASP A 55 8.52 -7.61 -7.69
CA ASP A 55 9.93 -7.36 -7.36
C ASP A 55 10.86 -8.45 -7.90
N SER A 56 10.42 -9.71 -7.86
CA SER A 56 11.21 -10.83 -8.38
C SER A 56 11.37 -10.77 -9.91
N GLU A 57 10.42 -10.18 -10.61
CA GLU A 57 10.41 -10.05 -12.08
C GLU A 57 11.12 -8.78 -12.56
N HIS A 58 11.02 -7.69 -11.80
CA HIS A 58 11.46 -6.35 -12.24
C HIS A 58 12.63 -5.76 -11.44
N GLY A 59 13.04 -6.39 -10.33
CA GLY A 59 14.12 -5.90 -9.48
C GLY A 59 13.78 -4.60 -8.75
N THR A 60 12.50 -4.38 -8.45
CA THR A 60 11.97 -3.21 -7.73
C THR A 60 11.88 -3.44 -6.23
N GLU A 61 11.38 -2.45 -5.48
CA GLU A 61 11.20 -2.50 -4.02
C GLU A 61 9.71 -2.35 -3.60
N MET A 62 8.77 -2.84 -4.42
CA MET A 62 7.33 -2.73 -4.18
C MET A 62 6.90 -3.47 -2.90
N PHE A 63 7.51 -4.61 -2.60
CA PHE A 63 7.24 -5.37 -1.39
C PHE A 63 7.71 -4.62 -0.14
N ALA A 64 8.88 -3.97 -0.22
CA ALA A 64 9.39 -3.16 0.89
C ALA A 64 8.46 -1.97 1.18
N GLU A 65 7.94 -1.31 0.14
CA GLU A 65 6.99 -0.23 0.32
C GLU A 65 5.62 -0.72 0.84
N ALA A 66 5.14 -1.87 0.39
CA ALA A 66 3.94 -2.48 0.96
C ALA A 66 4.08 -2.74 2.47
N VAL A 67 5.26 -3.19 2.92
CA VAL A 67 5.60 -3.31 4.34
C VAL A 67 5.64 -1.94 5.02
N HIS A 68 6.27 -0.95 4.40
CA HIS A 68 6.36 0.40 4.93
C HIS A 68 4.97 1.01 5.22
N LEU A 69 4.01 0.84 4.31
CA LEU A 69 2.61 1.25 4.54
C LEU A 69 1.99 0.57 5.76
N THR A 70 2.28 -0.71 6.02
CA THR A 70 1.78 -1.38 7.24
C THR A 70 2.39 -0.79 8.50
N VAL A 71 3.70 -0.49 8.47
CA VAL A 71 4.42 0.11 9.60
C VAL A 71 3.93 1.53 9.87
N TYR A 72 3.72 2.34 8.82
CA TYR A 72 3.11 3.67 8.91
C TYR A 72 1.81 3.62 9.72
N CYS A 73 0.92 2.69 9.39
CA CYS A 73 -0.34 2.55 10.11
C CYS A 73 -0.18 2.09 11.57
N ILE A 74 0.79 1.22 11.87
CA ILE A 74 1.08 0.82 13.26
C ILE A 74 1.60 2.02 14.05
N ALA A 75 2.55 2.77 13.47
CA ALA A 75 3.11 3.97 14.09
C ALA A 75 2.04 5.05 14.33
N CYS A 76 1.08 5.18 13.42
CA CYS A 76 -0.06 6.08 13.55
C CYS A 76 -1.21 5.51 14.42
N SER A 77 -1.03 4.36 15.07
CA SER A 77 -2.03 3.66 15.91
C SER A 77 -3.36 3.39 15.19
N LYS A 78 -3.35 3.26 13.86
CA LYS A 78 -4.55 3.06 13.04
C LYS A 78 -4.99 1.59 12.95
N PHE A 79 -4.22 0.68 13.56
CA PHE A 79 -4.46 -0.76 13.53
C PHE A 79 -5.48 -1.29 14.56
N ASP A 80 -6.01 -0.43 15.43
CA ASP A 80 -7.07 -0.79 16.41
C ASP A 80 -8.46 -1.00 15.77
N CYS A 81 -8.54 -1.19 14.46
CA CYS A 81 -9.78 -1.55 13.79
C CYS A 81 -9.89 -3.07 13.65
N ASP A 82 -10.92 -3.67 14.25
CA ASP A 82 -11.40 -5.01 13.95
C ASP A 82 -11.58 -5.16 12.42
N CYS A 83 -10.82 -6.06 11.80
CA CYS A 83 -10.83 -6.32 10.34
C CYS A 83 -11.62 -7.57 9.98
#